data_AF-A0A5D2DUA8-F1
#
_entry.id   AF-A0A5D2DUA8-F1
#
_cell.length_a   1.000
_cell.length_b   1.000
_cell.length_c   1.000
_cell.angle_alpha   90.00
_cell.angle_beta   90.00
_cell.angle_gamma   90.00
#
_symmetry.space_group_name_H-M   'P 1'
#
loop_
_entity.id
_entity.type
_entity.pdbx_description
1 polymer ?
#
loop_
_entity_poly.entity_id
_entity_poly.type
_entity_poly.pdbx_seq_one_letter_code
_entity_poly.pdbx_strand_id
1 'polypeptide(L)'
;MANTGFCAFCCRRKWVKRDWAIATVAITVIIAAVIIVILFFTVFSDSRNRKTSSPTFAPPSAGDFVPLTLLQSAKATGAFCLDGSLPGYHFQKGFGSGSSNWLLHIEGGGWCNSIESCNSRKGTSLGSSNYMEHQVQFSGILSQDPSQNPDFYNWNKVKLRYCDGASFAGHPESEFKNGTELFFRSQLIWEAMMNELLSLGLSKAKEALLTGCSAGGLATFIHCDDFRDQLPKDATVKCLADAGYFLDEPDILGNRTMLAFYRDVLQLQGVAKSLQQDCVGRMEPVKCIFPQEIIKNVKTPFFVVNPAYDSWQIENILVPIGSDPQGYWSSCRLSIKKCDATQIKRLQGYRDAMLKALSMFQRNEEGGMFINSCFSHCQTSYSAWHSPNSPRINNKTMAESVGDWYFNRKESKLIDCPYPCNPTCNNDDYTSSVLSAAV
;
A
#
# COMPACT_ATOMS: atom_id res chain seq x y z
N MET A 1 57.14 -41.82 -45.26
CA MET A 1 56.64 -41.55 -46.64
C MET A 1 55.14 -41.32 -46.49
N ALA A 2 54.49 -40.24 -46.91
CA ALA A 2 54.87 -39.17 -47.81
C ALA A 2 54.35 -37.81 -47.30
N ASN A 3 55.08 -36.78 -47.69
CA ASN A 3 54.86 -35.37 -47.46
C ASN A 3 53.95 -34.79 -48.57
N THR A 4 53.58 -33.50 -48.45
CA THR A 4 52.86 -32.60 -49.40
C THR A 4 51.43 -32.27 -48.93
N GLY A 5 50.98 -31.02 -48.84
CA GLY A 5 51.59 -29.72 -49.10
C GLY A 5 50.53 -28.66 -48.80
N PHE A 6 50.91 -27.63 -48.03
CA PHE A 6 50.10 -26.45 -47.79
C PHE A 6 49.81 -25.74 -49.13
N CYS A 7 48.54 -25.51 -49.46
CA CYS A 7 48.16 -24.57 -50.52
C CYS A 7 47.09 -23.62 -49.97
N ALA A 8 47.48 -22.36 -49.77
CA ALA A 8 46.63 -21.29 -49.31
C ALA A 8 45.62 -20.91 -50.41
N PHE A 9 44.32 -21.00 -50.10
CA PHE A 9 43.27 -20.35 -50.91
C PHE A 9 42.65 -19.19 -50.11
N CYS A 10 43.05 -17.99 -50.51
CA CYS A 10 42.44 -16.72 -50.13
C CYS A 10 41.00 -16.68 -50.66
N CYS A 11 39.99 -16.88 -49.81
CA CYS A 11 38.58 -16.76 -50.22
C CYS A 11 38.04 -15.38 -49.82
N ARG A 12 38.20 -14.40 -50.71
CA ARG A 12 37.58 -13.06 -50.60
C ARG A 12 36.09 -13.20 -50.93
N ARG A 13 35.27 -13.45 -49.90
CA ARG A 13 33.81 -13.64 -50.03
C ARG A 13 33.18 -12.33 -50.56
N LYS A 14 32.70 -12.33 -51.81
CA LYS A 14 31.91 -11.22 -52.37
C LYS A 14 30.52 -11.24 -51.76
N TRP A 15 30.19 -10.18 -51.02
CA TRP A 15 28.88 -9.99 -50.40
C TRP A 15 27.83 -9.70 -51.47
N VAL A 16 26.70 -10.42 -51.44
CA VAL A 16 25.57 -10.19 -52.35
C VAL A 16 24.70 -9.08 -51.75
N LYS A 17 23.93 -8.35 -52.58
CA LYS A 17 23.08 -7.21 -52.15
C LYS A 17 22.20 -7.50 -50.92
N ARG A 18 21.77 -8.74 -50.73
CA ARG A 18 20.99 -9.19 -49.57
C ARG A 18 21.79 -9.18 -48.26
N ASP A 19 23.08 -9.50 -48.30
CA ASP A 19 23.95 -9.51 -47.12
C ASP A 19 24.25 -8.07 -46.67
N TRP A 20 24.39 -7.14 -47.61
CA TRP A 20 24.49 -5.71 -47.34
C TRP A 20 23.21 -5.13 -46.73
N ALA A 21 22.04 -5.56 -47.20
CA ALA A 21 20.76 -5.13 -46.61
C ALA A 21 20.61 -5.61 -45.16
N ILE A 22 20.94 -6.87 -44.86
CA ILE A 22 20.86 -7.42 -43.50
C ILE A 22 21.86 -6.73 -42.56
N ALA A 23 23.10 -6.50 -43.01
CA ALA A 23 24.09 -5.77 -42.23
C ALA A 23 23.65 -4.32 -41.97
N THR A 24 23.03 -3.65 -42.94
CA THR A 24 22.56 -2.28 -42.79
C THR A 24 21.43 -2.19 -41.75
N VAL A 25 20.48 -3.14 -41.76
CA VAL A 25 19.40 -3.22 -40.75
C VAL A 25 19.95 -3.55 -39.36
N ALA A 26 20.92 -4.46 -39.25
CA ALA A 26 21.54 -4.77 -37.97
C ALA A 26 22.29 -3.56 -37.39
N ILE A 27 23.00 -2.81 -38.24
CA ILE A 27 23.73 -1.60 -37.82
C ILE A 27 22.76 -0.49 -37.42
N THR A 28 21.65 -0.28 -38.14
CA THR A 28 20.66 0.74 -37.74
C THR A 28 19.97 0.41 -36.43
N VAL A 29 19.69 -0.86 -36.14
CA VAL A 29 19.13 -1.29 -34.84
C VAL A 29 20.13 -1.07 -33.71
N ILE A 30 21.41 -1.38 -33.93
CA ILE A 30 22.46 -1.14 -32.91
C ILE A 30 22.65 0.36 -32.66
N ILE A 31 22.67 1.18 -33.72
CA ILE A 31 22.78 2.65 -33.57
C ILE A 31 21.56 3.20 -32.83
N ALA A 32 20.34 2.73 -33.13
CA ALA A 32 19.15 3.15 -32.41
C ALA A 32 19.21 2.76 -30.92
N ALA A 33 19.68 1.55 -30.60
CA ALA A 33 19.87 1.12 -29.22
C ALA A 33 20.91 1.96 -28.47
N VAL A 34 22.03 2.31 -29.12
CA VAL A 34 23.07 3.18 -28.52
C VAL A 34 22.55 4.59 -28.29
N ILE A 35 21.78 5.15 -29.23
CA ILE A 35 21.16 6.47 -29.07
C ILE A 35 20.14 6.48 -27.91
N ILE A 36 19.35 5.42 -27.77
CA ILE A 36 18.41 5.27 -26.64
C ILE A 36 19.16 5.21 -25.30
N VAL A 37 20.28 4.48 -25.24
CA VAL A 37 21.12 4.40 -24.04
C VAL A 37 21.76 5.76 -23.72
N ILE A 38 22.27 6.48 -24.71
CA ILE A 38 22.85 7.83 -24.52
C ILE A 38 21.77 8.81 -24.05
N LEU A 39 20.58 8.79 -24.64
CA LEU A 39 19.45 9.61 -24.19
C LEU A 39 19.05 9.29 -22.75
N PHE A 40 19.02 8.00 -22.37
CA PHE A 40 18.83 7.57 -20.99
C PHE A 40 19.89 8.20 -20.06
N PHE A 41 21.17 8.10 -20.38
CA PHE A 41 22.24 8.67 -19.54
C PHE A 41 22.23 10.21 -19.45
N THR A 42 21.78 10.90 -20.50
CA THR A 42 21.62 12.37 -20.46
C THR A 42 20.43 12.82 -19.61
N VAL A 43 19.31 12.08 -19.63
CA VAL A 43 18.14 12.34 -18.78
C VAL A 43 18.44 12.04 -17.30
N PHE A 44 19.28 11.04 -17.01
CA PHE A 44 19.69 10.70 -15.64
C PHE A 44 20.82 11.60 -15.08
N SER A 45 21.58 12.31 -15.92
CA SER A 45 22.65 13.21 -15.45
C SER A 45 22.15 14.63 -15.11
N ASP A 46 21.04 15.09 -15.67
CA ASP A 46 20.54 16.46 -15.47
C ASP A 46 19.69 16.64 -14.19
N SER A 47 19.42 15.56 -13.45
CA SER A 47 18.68 15.60 -12.18
C SER A 47 19.52 16.17 -11.00
N ARG A 48 20.84 16.34 -11.13
CA ARG A 48 21.71 16.74 -10.02
C ARG A 48 21.85 18.24 -9.77
N ASN A 49 21.21 19.13 -10.53
CA ASN A 49 21.42 20.58 -10.39
C ASN A 49 20.14 21.43 -10.40
N ARG A 50 19.14 21.07 -9.58
CA ARG A 50 18.10 22.03 -9.17
C ARG A 50 18.16 22.32 -7.68
N LYS A 51 18.75 23.47 -7.35
CA LYS A 51 18.61 24.12 -6.04
C LYS A 51 17.16 24.60 -5.89
N THR A 52 16.33 23.81 -5.23
CA THR A 52 15.10 24.28 -4.60
C THR A 52 15.38 24.52 -3.12
N SER A 53 15.09 25.72 -2.65
CA SER A 53 15.20 26.13 -1.25
C SER A 53 14.15 25.41 -0.39
N SER A 54 14.54 24.30 0.23
CA SER A 54 13.76 23.64 1.27
C SER A 54 13.97 24.35 2.62
N PRO A 55 12.95 24.43 3.50
CA PRO A 55 13.15 24.88 4.87
C PRO A 55 14.09 23.90 5.57
N THR A 56 15.02 24.44 6.36
CA THR A 56 16.08 23.72 7.06
C THR A 56 15.49 22.75 8.08
N PHE A 57 15.28 21.49 7.69
CA PHE A 57 15.15 20.39 8.64
C PHE A 57 16.54 20.12 9.22
N ALA A 58 16.64 20.05 10.55
CA ALA A 58 17.84 19.55 11.20
C ALA A 58 18.15 18.15 10.64
N PRO A 59 19.43 17.82 10.34
CA PRO A 59 19.78 16.50 9.87
C PRO A 59 19.36 15.46 10.92
N PRO A 60 18.71 14.35 10.51
CA PRO A 60 18.25 13.34 11.44
C PRO A 60 19.43 12.78 12.23
N SER A 61 19.22 12.59 13.53
CA SER A 61 20.20 11.95 14.38
C SER A 61 20.27 10.46 14.01
N ALA A 62 21.41 9.81 14.23
CA ALA A 62 21.57 8.37 13.96
C ALA A 62 20.58 7.47 14.77
N GLY A 63 19.78 8.03 15.68
CA GLY A 63 18.70 7.36 16.40
C GLY A 63 17.34 7.32 15.68
N ASP A 64 17.20 7.95 14.51
CA ASP A 64 15.88 8.15 13.86
C ASP A 64 15.49 7.03 12.87
N PHE A 65 16.42 6.12 12.57
CA PHE A 65 16.21 4.99 11.65
C PHE A 65 16.01 3.68 12.40
N VAL A 66 14.92 2.98 12.11
CA VAL A 66 14.53 1.73 12.77
C VAL A 66 14.95 0.55 11.89
N PRO A 67 15.78 -0.39 12.39
CA PRO A 67 16.28 -1.51 11.60
C PRO A 67 15.20 -2.56 11.31
N LEU A 68 15.34 -3.23 10.17
CA LEU A 68 14.56 -4.39 9.78
C LEU A 68 14.97 -5.59 10.63
N THR A 69 13.98 -6.24 11.23
CA THR A 69 14.14 -7.52 11.92
C THR A 69 13.44 -8.60 11.11
N LEU A 70 14.19 -9.60 10.64
CA LEU A 70 13.63 -10.76 9.97
C LEU A 70 13.14 -11.78 11.01
N LEU A 71 11.91 -12.25 10.83
CA LEU A 71 11.25 -13.14 11.75
C LEU A 71 11.79 -14.57 11.63
N GLN A 72 12.82 -14.90 12.41
CA GLN A 72 13.45 -16.23 12.32
C GLN A 72 12.52 -17.38 12.73
N SER A 73 11.62 -17.13 13.68
CA SER A 73 10.62 -18.10 14.14
C SER A 73 9.62 -18.50 13.04
N ALA A 74 9.46 -17.69 11.99
CA ALA A 74 8.60 -17.96 10.84
C ALA A 74 8.98 -19.27 10.10
N LYS A 75 10.24 -19.71 10.19
CA LYS A 75 10.69 -21.00 9.63
C LYS A 75 9.93 -22.19 10.22
N ALA A 76 9.63 -22.13 11.51
CA ALA A 76 8.95 -23.22 12.22
C ALA A 76 7.46 -23.30 11.88
N THR A 77 6.84 -22.16 11.56
CA THR A 77 5.42 -22.06 11.18
C THR A 77 5.21 -22.13 9.66
N GLY A 78 6.30 -22.11 8.88
CA GLY A 78 6.25 -22.09 7.42
C GLY A 78 5.76 -20.77 6.83
N ALA A 79 5.80 -19.69 7.61
CA ALA A 79 5.42 -18.35 7.17
C ALA A 79 6.54 -17.73 6.32
N PHE A 80 6.24 -17.49 5.05
CA PHE A 80 7.20 -16.95 4.08
C PHE A 80 6.55 -15.88 3.21
N CYS A 81 7.35 -14.91 2.78
CA CYS A 81 6.99 -13.97 1.71
C CYS A 81 6.77 -14.70 0.39
N LEU A 82 6.23 -14.01 -0.62
CA LEU A 82 5.94 -14.58 -1.94
C LEU A 82 7.11 -15.35 -2.58
N ASP A 83 8.36 -14.94 -2.35
CA ASP A 83 9.56 -15.60 -2.88
C ASP A 83 10.15 -16.71 -1.98
N GLY A 84 9.58 -16.95 -0.80
CA GLY A 84 10.11 -17.91 0.19
C GLY A 84 11.06 -17.30 1.22
N SER A 85 11.37 -16.00 1.13
CA SER A 85 12.15 -15.29 2.15
C SER A 85 11.34 -15.11 3.44
N LEU A 86 12.03 -14.83 4.56
CA LEU A 86 11.37 -14.62 5.84
C LEU A 86 10.66 -13.28 5.86
N PRO A 87 9.46 -13.18 6.45
CA PRO A 87 8.82 -11.90 6.68
C PRO A 87 9.60 -11.07 7.71
N GLY A 88 9.38 -9.76 7.74
CA GLY A 88 10.10 -8.86 8.63
C GLY A 88 9.25 -7.72 9.18
N TYR A 89 9.78 -7.06 10.20
CA TYR A 89 9.16 -5.90 10.83
C TYR A 89 10.23 -4.91 11.31
N HIS A 90 9.83 -3.66 11.51
CA HIS A 90 10.65 -2.66 12.20
C HIS A 90 10.03 -2.40 13.57
N PHE A 91 10.84 -2.36 14.62
CA PHE A 91 10.36 -2.16 15.99
C PHE A 91 11.15 -1.10 16.73
N GLN A 92 10.45 -0.12 17.30
CA GLN A 92 10.99 0.92 18.14
C GLN A 92 10.28 0.90 19.50
N LYS A 93 11.07 0.75 20.57
CA LYS A 93 10.53 0.65 21.94
C LYS A 93 9.93 1.98 22.39
N GLY A 94 8.79 1.89 23.07
CA GLY A 94 8.16 2.99 23.76
C GLY A 94 8.93 3.40 25.02
N PHE A 95 8.59 4.55 25.57
CA PHE A 95 9.25 5.13 26.74
C PHE A 95 8.26 5.85 27.66
N GLY A 96 8.66 6.08 28.91
CA GLY A 96 7.83 6.75 29.90
C GLY A 96 6.47 6.05 30.10
N SER A 97 5.39 6.83 30.11
CA SER A 97 4.03 6.33 30.26
C SER A 97 3.56 5.44 29.09
N GLY A 98 4.14 5.60 27.89
CA GLY A 98 3.80 4.81 26.69
C GLY A 98 4.52 3.48 26.58
N SER A 99 5.41 3.13 27.53
CA SER A 99 6.20 1.89 27.49
C SER A 99 5.37 0.60 27.54
N SER A 100 4.13 0.66 28.04
CA SER A 100 3.16 -0.45 28.02
C SER A 100 2.13 -0.35 26.90
N ASN A 101 2.26 0.61 26.00
CA ASN A 101 1.27 0.86 24.94
C ASN A 101 1.87 0.54 23.58
N TRP A 102 1.04 0.10 22.64
CA TRP A 102 1.51 -0.48 21.38
C TRP A 102 0.75 0.09 20.18
N LEU A 103 1.49 0.43 19.13
CA LEU A 103 0.93 0.80 17.84
C LEU A 103 1.59 -0.05 16.75
N LEU A 104 0.79 -0.86 16.09
CA LEU A 104 1.20 -1.70 14.97
C LEU A 104 0.68 -1.07 13.68
N HIS A 105 1.56 -0.80 12.73
CA HIS A 105 1.24 -0.26 11.42
C HIS A 105 1.55 -1.28 10.32
N ILE A 106 0.53 -1.71 9.58
CA ILE A 106 0.64 -2.62 8.45
C ILE A 106 0.97 -1.81 7.19
N GLU A 107 2.11 -2.12 6.59
CA GLU A 107 2.52 -1.54 5.30
C GLU A 107 1.50 -1.85 4.19
N GLY A 108 1.25 -0.87 3.33
CA GLY A 108 0.44 -1.03 2.12
C GLY A 108 1.26 -1.45 0.91
N GLY A 109 0.63 -1.49 -0.25
CA GLY A 109 1.33 -1.70 -1.52
C GLY A 109 0.59 -2.58 -2.51
N GLY A 110 -0.72 -2.41 -2.67
CA GLY A 110 -1.49 -3.19 -3.65
C GLY A 110 -1.53 -4.70 -3.42
N TRP A 111 -1.83 -5.46 -4.47
CA TRP A 111 -1.98 -6.91 -4.45
C TRP A 111 -1.43 -7.52 -5.74
N CYS A 112 -1.35 -8.84 -5.79
CA CYS A 112 -1.20 -9.57 -7.05
C CYS A 112 -2.34 -10.58 -7.21
N ASN A 113 -2.91 -10.66 -8.41
CA ASN A 113 -4.12 -11.43 -8.70
C ASN A 113 -3.92 -12.49 -9.81
N SER A 114 -2.69 -12.64 -10.31
CA SER A 114 -2.32 -13.67 -11.29
C SER A 114 -0.93 -14.22 -10.99
N ILE A 115 -0.58 -15.36 -11.60
CA ILE A 115 0.76 -15.95 -11.46
C ILE A 115 1.84 -15.00 -11.99
N GLU A 116 1.57 -14.31 -13.09
CA GLU A 116 2.49 -13.36 -13.71
C GLU A 116 2.70 -12.14 -12.81
N SER A 117 1.61 -11.55 -12.30
CA SER A 117 1.70 -10.39 -11.40
C SER A 117 2.39 -10.75 -10.08
N CYS A 118 2.10 -11.92 -9.50
CA CYS A 118 2.76 -12.37 -8.27
C CYS A 118 4.24 -12.72 -8.50
N ASN A 119 4.61 -13.32 -9.63
CA ASN A 119 6.01 -13.55 -9.97
C ASN A 119 6.78 -12.25 -10.20
N SER A 120 6.17 -11.24 -10.83
CA SER A 120 6.79 -9.92 -10.95
C SER A 120 6.99 -9.30 -9.56
N ARG A 121 5.97 -9.39 -8.70
CA ARG A 121 5.98 -8.83 -7.35
C ARG A 121 7.02 -9.47 -6.44
N LYS A 122 7.27 -10.78 -6.53
CA LYS A 122 8.27 -11.48 -5.72
C LYS A 122 9.70 -10.96 -5.90
N GLY A 123 9.98 -10.29 -7.03
CA GLY A 123 11.25 -9.61 -7.31
C GLY A 123 11.35 -8.19 -6.74
N THR A 124 10.47 -7.80 -5.80
CA THR A 124 10.42 -6.46 -5.19
C THR A 124 10.35 -6.54 -3.67
N SER A 125 10.47 -5.39 -2.98
CA SER A 125 10.31 -5.31 -1.52
C SER A 125 8.92 -5.74 -1.01
N LEU A 126 7.92 -5.72 -1.91
CA LEU A 126 6.53 -6.10 -1.64
C LEU A 126 6.23 -7.60 -1.86
N GLY A 127 7.25 -8.39 -2.20
CA GLY A 127 7.15 -9.84 -2.32
C GLY A 127 8.35 -10.60 -1.76
N SER A 128 9.38 -9.91 -1.29
CA SER A 128 10.59 -10.51 -0.76
C SER A 128 11.32 -9.59 0.21
N SER A 129 11.75 -10.13 1.34
CA SER A 129 12.56 -9.39 2.31
C SER A 129 13.99 -9.12 1.85
N ASN A 130 14.44 -9.80 0.79
CA ASN A 130 15.76 -9.54 0.19
C ASN A 130 15.86 -8.16 -0.47
N TYR A 131 14.72 -7.53 -0.78
CA TYR A 131 14.67 -6.19 -1.40
C TYR A 131 14.11 -5.12 -0.45
N MET A 132 13.78 -5.49 0.80
CA MET A 132 13.29 -4.53 1.79
C MET A 132 14.40 -3.60 2.25
N GLU A 133 14.04 -2.34 2.51
CA GLU A 133 14.94 -1.39 3.15
C GLU A 133 15.37 -1.91 4.53
N HIS A 134 16.68 -2.02 4.74
CA HIS A 134 17.24 -2.51 6.01
C HIS A 134 16.98 -1.57 7.18
N GLN A 135 16.69 -0.31 6.92
CA GLN A 135 16.30 0.68 7.92
C GLN A 135 15.28 1.64 7.33
N VAL A 136 14.33 2.09 8.14
CA VAL A 136 13.32 3.08 7.74
C VAL A 136 13.18 4.16 8.81
N GLN A 137 12.91 5.39 8.39
CA GLN A 137 12.56 6.45 9.33
C GLN A 137 11.08 6.34 9.70
N PHE A 138 10.78 6.36 11.00
CA PHE A 138 9.40 6.46 11.48
C PHE A 138 8.93 7.91 11.44
N SER A 139 7.76 8.14 10.85
CA SER A 139 7.16 9.47 10.70
C SER A 139 5.63 9.39 10.82
N GLY A 140 4.95 10.53 10.79
CA GLY A 140 3.49 10.59 10.97
C GLY A 140 3.06 9.91 12.27
N ILE A 141 2.11 8.99 12.18
CA ILE A 141 1.58 8.23 13.34
C ILE A 141 2.63 7.33 14.03
N LEU A 142 3.74 7.02 13.35
CA LEU A 142 4.87 6.28 13.92
C LEU A 142 5.95 7.19 14.53
N SER A 143 5.90 8.51 14.29
CA SER A 143 6.92 9.45 14.79
C SER A 143 7.01 9.44 16.32
N GLN A 144 8.23 9.58 16.86
CA GLN A 144 8.48 9.82 18.28
C GLN A 144 8.52 11.32 18.65
N ASP A 145 8.38 12.20 17.67
CA ASP A 145 8.29 13.63 17.91
C ASP A 145 6.87 13.99 18.36
N PRO A 146 6.66 14.46 19.61
CA PRO A 146 5.33 14.84 20.09
C PRO A 146 4.71 16.00 19.29
N SER A 147 5.50 16.80 18.58
CA SER A 147 4.96 17.84 17.68
C SER A 147 4.38 17.27 16.38
N GLN A 148 4.73 16.03 16.03
CA GLN A 148 4.21 15.31 14.86
C GLN A 148 3.25 14.17 15.25
N ASN A 149 3.31 13.67 16.48
CA ASN A 149 2.51 12.54 16.94
C ASN A 149 2.07 12.70 18.40
N PRO A 150 1.24 13.71 18.71
CA PRO A 150 1.05 14.22 20.06
C PRO A 150 0.59 13.15 21.07
N ASP A 151 -0.25 12.21 20.66
CA ASP A 151 -0.86 11.26 21.58
C ASP A 151 -0.16 9.89 21.61
N PHE A 152 0.57 9.52 20.56
CA PHE A 152 1.16 8.19 20.44
C PHE A 152 2.69 8.21 20.38
N TYR A 153 3.37 9.37 20.46
CA TYR A 153 4.81 9.49 20.24
C TYR A 153 5.68 8.58 21.11
N ASN A 154 5.25 8.29 22.34
CA ASN A 154 6.04 7.51 23.30
C ASN A 154 5.63 6.03 23.40
N TRP A 155 4.76 5.54 22.50
CA TRP A 155 4.32 4.14 22.47
C TRP A 155 5.37 3.23 21.84
N ASN A 156 5.27 1.92 22.09
CA ASN A 156 5.94 0.92 21.27
C ASN A 156 5.41 1.00 19.84
N LYS A 157 6.30 1.15 18.86
CA LYS A 157 5.94 1.31 17.44
C LYS A 157 6.45 0.14 16.63
N VAL A 158 5.56 -0.50 15.89
CA VAL A 158 5.90 -1.59 14.98
C VAL A 158 5.42 -1.25 13.58
N LYS A 159 6.30 -1.34 12.57
CA LYS A 159 5.90 -1.37 11.17
C LYS A 159 6.03 -2.80 10.65
N LEU A 160 4.91 -3.46 10.37
CA LEU A 160 4.86 -4.78 9.76
C LEU A 160 5.13 -4.63 8.26
N ARG A 161 6.13 -5.35 7.73
CA ARG A 161 6.47 -5.28 6.30
C ARG A 161 5.56 -6.20 5.50
N TYR A 162 5.04 -5.67 4.40
CA TYR A 162 4.06 -6.36 3.56
C TYR A 162 4.76 -7.06 2.39
N CYS A 163 4.72 -8.39 2.36
CA CYS A 163 5.43 -9.18 1.35
C CYS A 163 4.63 -10.35 0.76
N ASP A 164 3.32 -10.37 0.98
CA ASP A 164 2.46 -11.49 0.63
C ASP A 164 1.49 -11.22 -0.54
N GLY A 165 1.13 -9.95 -0.79
CA GLY A 165 0.27 -9.59 -1.93
C GLY A 165 -1.23 -9.91 -1.75
N ALA A 166 -1.69 -10.24 -0.54
CA ALA A 166 -3.07 -10.58 -0.18
C ALA A 166 -3.52 -9.95 1.15
N SER A 167 -2.99 -8.77 1.54
CA SER A 167 -3.36 -8.09 2.80
C SER A 167 -3.30 -8.99 4.03
N PHE A 168 -2.25 -9.82 4.18
CA PHE A 168 -2.12 -10.73 5.33
C PHE A 168 -3.21 -11.82 5.42
N ALA A 169 -3.98 -12.04 4.36
CA ALA A 169 -5.17 -12.90 4.37
C ALA A 169 -5.10 -14.18 3.49
N GLY A 170 -4.03 -14.39 2.73
CA GLY A 170 -3.82 -15.58 1.90
C GLY A 170 -3.44 -16.85 2.69
N HIS A 171 -3.76 -18.01 2.12
CA HIS A 171 -3.68 -19.32 2.74
C HIS A 171 -2.97 -20.37 1.84
N PRO A 172 -2.07 -21.20 2.41
CA PRO A 172 -1.21 -22.10 1.63
C PRO A 172 -1.96 -23.21 0.89
N GLU A 173 -3.22 -23.52 1.24
CA GLU A 173 -3.96 -24.58 0.55
C GLU A 173 -4.33 -24.22 -0.89
N SER A 174 -4.19 -22.96 -1.30
CA SER A 174 -4.29 -22.54 -2.70
C SER A 174 -2.96 -22.64 -3.47
N GLU A 175 -1.84 -23.00 -2.80
CA GLU A 175 -0.54 -23.16 -3.45
C GLU A 175 -0.52 -24.34 -4.43
N PHE A 176 0.17 -24.16 -5.54
CA PHE A 176 0.31 -25.19 -6.56
C PHE A 176 1.31 -26.26 -6.09
N LYS A 177 0.86 -27.51 -6.07
CA LYS A 177 1.72 -28.66 -5.71
C LYS A 177 2.84 -28.95 -6.73
N ASN A 178 2.81 -28.32 -7.90
CA ASN A 178 3.60 -28.69 -9.08
C ASN A 178 4.66 -27.63 -9.49
N GLY A 179 5.25 -26.90 -8.55
CA GLY A 179 6.55 -26.25 -8.78
C GLY A 179 6.55 -24.77 -9.20
N THR A 180 5.50 -24.00 -8.93
CA THR A 180 5.67 -22.54 -8.87
C THR A 180 6.36 -22.16 -7.55
N GLU A 181 7.46 -21.42 -7.64
CA GLU A 181 8.16 -20.82 -6.50
C GLU A 181 7.40 -19.57 -5.98
N LEU A 182 6.12 -19.74 -5.66
CA LEU A 182 5.28 -18.71 -5.05
C LEU A 182 4.65 -19.25 -3.77
N PHE A 183 4.71 -18.46 -2.70
CA PHE A 183 4.18 -18.80 -1.38
C PHE A 183 3.02 -17.88 -1.02
N PHE A 184 1.80 -18.42 -0.94
CA PHE A 184 0.58 -17.67 -0.61
C PHE A 184 0.23 -17.89 0.86
N ARG A 185 1.08 -17.36 1.75
CA ARG A 185 1.08 -17.70 3.19
C ARG A 185 0.82 -16.52 4.10
N SER A 186 0.11 -15.52 3.61
CA SER A 186 -0.09 -14.25 4.28
C SER A 186 -0.69 -14.39 5.68
N GLN A 187 -1.67 -15.27 5.87
CA GLN A 187 -2.29 -15.54 7.17
C GLN A 187 -1.28 -16.13 8.16
N LEU A 188 -0.39 -17.02 7.69
CA LEU A 188 0.69 -17.56 8.52
C LEU A 188 1.71 -16.48 8.89
N ILE A 189 1.97 -15.53 7.99
CA ILE A 189 2.84 -14.37 8.28
C ILE A 189 2.20 -13.52 9.40
N TRP A 190 0.90 -13.24 9.31
CA TRP A 190 0.17 -12.51 10.36
C TRP A 190 0.29 -13.20 11.72
N GLU A 191 -0.03 -14.49 11.79
CA GLU A 191 0.04 -15.28 13.03
C GLU A 191 1.46 -15.33 13.59
N ALA A 192 2.47 -15.51 12.75
CA ALA A 192 3.86 -15.53 13.18
C ALA A 192 4.31 -14.16 13.72
N MET A 193 3.91 -13.07 13.07
CA MET A 193 4.20 -11.70 13.52
C MET A 193 3.51 -11.40 14.86
N MET A 194 2.25 -11.77 15.02
CA MET A 194 1.54 -11.57 16.27
C MET A 194 2.17 -12.35 17.43
N ASN A 195 2.52 -13.61 17.22
CA ASN A 195 3.21 -14.43 18.23
C ASN A 195 4.54 -13.81 18.67
N GLU A 196 5.33 -13.31 17.71
CA GLU A 196 6.58 -12.58 17.99
C GLU A 196 6.32 -11.36 18.87
N LEU A 197 5.40 -10.48 18.46
CA LEU A 197 5.13 -9.23 19.17
C LEU A 197 4.57 -9.48 20.58
N LEU A 198 3.71 -10.50 20.74
CA LEU A 198 3.22 -10.95 22.04
C LEU A 198 4.38 -11.34 22.96
N SER A 199 5.40 -12.04 22.42
CA SER A 199 6.60 -12.41 23.16
C SER A 199 7.49 -11.21 23.54
N LEU A 200 7.51 -10.17 22.70
CA LEU A 200 8.26 -8.94 22.92
C LEU A 200 7.60 -7.99 23.93
N GLY A 201 6.36 -8.26 24.33
CA GLY A 201 5.67 -7.54 25.41
C GLY A 201 4.26 -7.05 25.05
N LEU A 202 3.79 -7.23 23.81
CA LEU A 202 2.43 -6.89 23.40
C LEU A 202 1.39 -7.65 24.25
N SER A 203 1.73 -8.85 24.74
CA SER A 203 0.90 -9.64 25.67
C SER A 203 0.61 -8.96 27.01
N LYS A 204 1.32 -7.87 27.33
CA LYS A 204 1.14 -7.06 28.55
C LYS A 204 0.68 -5.64 28.23
N ALA A 205 0.20 -5.39 27.01
CA ALA A 205 -0.22 -4.07 26.59
C ALA A 205 -1.40 -3.56 27.43
N LYS A 206 -1.36 -2.29 27.82
CA LYS A 206 -2.51 -1.60 28.43
C LYS A 206 -3.37 -0.92 27.38
N GLU A 207 -2.72 -0.38 26.35
CA GLU A 207 -3.36 0.27 25.23
C GLU A 207 -2.74 -0.25 23.93
N ALA A 208 -3.56 -0.51 22.92
CA ALA A 208 -3.10 -1.01 21.64
C ALA A 208 -3.91 -0.44 20.46
N LEU A 209 -3.20 0.00 19.43
CA LEU A 209 -3.79 0.48 18.18
C LEU A 209 -3.24 -0.33 17.00
N LEU A 210 -4.11 -1.06 16.31
CA LEU A 210 -3.79 -1.63 15.00
C LEU A 210 -4.14 -0.61 13.92
N THR A 211 -3.20 -0.37 13.02
CA THR A 211 -3.42 0.50 11.88
C THR A 211 -2.69 0.00 10.65
N GLY A 212 -3.00 0.57 9.50
CA GLY A 212 -2.30 0.31 8.25
C GLY A 212 -2.85 1.20 7.15
N CYS A 213 -2.08 1.33 6.08
CA CYS A 213 -2.52 2.07 4.90
C CYS A 213 -2.82 1.15 3.71
N SER A 214 -3.83 1.50 2.89
CA SER A 214 -4.02 0.90 1.56
C SER A 214 -4.30 -0.59 1.71
N ALA A 215 -3.49 -1.47 1.10
CA ALA A 215 -3.56 -2.90 1.36
C ALA A 215 -3.39 -3.27 2.84
N GLY A 216 -2.58 -2.54 3.61
CA GLY A 216 -2.48 -2.66 5.07
C GLY A 216 -3.67 -2.06 5.83
N GLY A 217 -4.36 -1.08 5.24
CA GLY A 217 -5.63 -0.56 5.75
C GLY A 217 -6.75 -1.58 5.58
N LEU A 218 -6.79 -2.27 4.43
CA LEU A 218 -7.67 -3.43 4.23
C LEU A 218 -7.31 -4.56 5.20
N ALA A 219 -6.03 -4.87 5.39
CA ALA A 219 -5.59 -5.86 6.37
C ALA A 219 -6.07 -5.48 7.79
N THR A 220 -6.07 -4.19 8.14
CA THR A 220 -6.62 -3.72 9.41
C THR A 220 -8.11 -4.03 9.54
N PHE A 221 -8.91 -3.88 8.48
CA PHE A 221 -10.31 -4.32 8.49
C PHE A 221 -10.45 -5.83 8.73
N ILE A 222 -9.64 -6.63 8.05
CA ILE A 222 -9.69 -8.10 8.12
C ILE A 222 -9.29 -8.61 9.51
N HIS A 223 -8.20 -8.08 10.07
CA HIS A 223 -7.56 -8.64 11.27
C HIS A 223 -7.88 -7.92 12.57
N CYS A 224 -8.72 -6.88 12.57
CA CYS A 224 -8.97 -6.05 13.76
C CYS A 224 -9.47 -6.84 14.98
N ASP A 225 -10.49 -7.69 14.79
CA ASP A 225 -11.06 -8.45 15.90
C ASP A 225 -10.11 -9.57 16.38
N ASP A 226 -9.37 -10.21 15.47
CA ASP A 226 -8.31 -11.17 15.83
C ASP A 226 -7.20 -10.50 16.65
N PHE A 227 -6.76 -9.31 16.24
CA PHE A 227 -5.82 -8.50 17.02
C PHE A 227 -6.35 -8.19 18.43
N ARG A 228 -7.63 -7.83 18.56
CA ARG A 228 -8.27 -7.59 19.86
C ARG A 228 -8.28 -8.83 20.73
N ASP A 229 -8.61 -9.99 20.15
CA ASP A 229 -8.78 -11.25 20.86
C ASP A 229 -7.46 -11.81 21.42
N GLN A 230 -6.32 -11.42 20.84
CA GLN A 230 -4.98 -11.82 21.31
C GLN A 230 -4.45 -11.00 22.49
N LEU A 231 -5.12 -9.91 22.87
CA LEU A 231 -4.66 -8.97 23.88
C LEU A 231 -5.38 -9.14 25.23
N PRO A 232 -4.82 -8.60 26.34
CA PRO A 232 -5.46 -8.67 27.65
C PRO A 232 -6.91 -8.17 27.62
N LYS A 233 -7.77 -8.79 28.42
CA LYS A 233 -9.20 -8.44 28.46
C LYS A 233 -9.43 -7.01 28.95
N ASP A 234 -8.58 -6.54 29.85
CA ASP A 234 -8.58 -5.19 30.42
C ASP A 234 -7.80 -4.15 29.59
N ALA A 235 -7.14 -4.56 28.49
CA ALA A 235 -6.48 -3.64 27.59
C ALA A 235 -7.51 -2.84 26.77
N THR A 236 -7.23 -1.55 26.56
CA THR A 236 -7.95 -0.73 25.58
C THR A 236 -7.37 -0.99 24.20
N VAL A 237 -8.15 -1.58 23.31
CA VAL A 237 -7.70 -1.93 21.96
C VAL A 237 -8.65 -1.34 20.95
N LYS A 238 -8.10 -0.66 19.94
CA LYS A 238 -8.87 -0.07 18.84
C LYS A 238 -8.13 -0.25 17.52
N CYS A 239 -8.84 -0.04 16.41
CA CYS A 239 -8.26 -0.17 15.07
C CYS A 239 -8.49 1.09 14.22
N LEU A 240 -7.55 1.40 13.33
CA LEU A 240 -7.65 2.51 12.39
C LEU A 240 -7.21 2.08 11.00
N ALA A 241 -8.10 2.13 10.01
CA ALA A 241 -7.72 1.94 8.61
C ALA A 241 -7.57 3.29 7.90
N ASP A 242 -6.43 3.48 7.24
CA ASP A 242 -6.13 4.64 6.39
C ASP A 242 -6.14 4.24 4.92
N ALA A 243 -6.92 4.94 4.09
CA ALA A 243 -7.01 4.70 2.65
C ALA A 243 -7.30 3.22 2.29
N GLY A 244 -7.92 2.49 3.22
CA GLY A 244 -8.22 1.07 3.13
C GLY A 244 -9.67 0.78 2.79
N TYR A 245 -10.52 1.81 2.66
CA TYR A 245 -11.94 1.67 2.35
C TYR A 245 -12.17 1.66 0.83
N PHE A 246 -11.82 0.54 0.20
CA PHE A 246 -12.01 0.32 -1.25
C PHE A 246 -13.49 0.09 -1.58
N LEU A 247 -13.99 0.74 -2.64
CA LEU A 247 -15.41 0.62 -3.03
C LEU A 247 -15.64 -0.48 -4.07
N ASP A 248 -16.71 -1.25 -3.89
CA ASP A 248 -17.32 -2.03 -4.97
C ASP A 248 -18.23 -1.11 -5.81
N GLU A 249 -17.63 -0.35 -6.72
CA GLU A 249 -18.34 0.55 -7.65
C GLU A 249 -17.88 0.31 -9.10
N PRO A 250 -18.75 0.56 -10.10
CA PRO A 250 -18.37 0.47 -11.51
C PRO A 250 -17.38 1.55 -11.92
N ASP A 251 -16.48 1.20 -12.83
CA ASP A 251 -15.61 2.16 -13.51
C ASP A 251 -16.37 3.11 -14.46
N ILE A 252 -15.66 3.97 -15.18
CA ILE A 252 -16.28 4.89 -16.15
C ILE A 252 -16.92 4.22 -17.37
N LEU A 253 -16.63 2.93 -17.63
CA LEU A 253 -17.29 2.11 -18.66
C LEU A 253 -18.42 1.22 -18.09
N GLY A 254 -18.61 1.23 -16.76
CA GLY A 254 -19.61 0.42 -16.08
C GLY A 254 -19.13 -0.98 -15.68
N ASN A 255 -17.84 -1.28 -15.84
CA ASN A 255 -17.28 -2.57 -15.43
C ASN A 255 -16.99 -2.60 -13.93
N ARG A 256 -17.18 -3.77 -13.31
CA ARG A 256 -16.88 -4.00 -11.89
C ARG A 256 -15.41 -4.39 -11.69
N THR A 257 -14.50 -3.47 -12.02
CA THR A 257 -13.04 -3.73 -12.09
C THR A 257 -12.47 -4.21 -10.76
N MET A 258 -12.76 -3.53 -9.65
CA MET A 258 -12.24 -3.95 -8.34
C MET A 258 -12.82 -5.28 -7.86
N LEU A 259 -14.11 -5.53 -8.13
CA LEU A 259 -14.75 -6.82 -7.81
C LEU A 259 -14.10 -7.98 -8.57
N ALA A 260 -13.80 -7.79 -9.86
CA ALA A 260 -13.09 -8.77 -10.66
C ALA A 260 -11.67 -9.01 -10.13
N PHE A 261 -10.94 -7.92 -9.85
CA PHE A 261 -9.58 -8.00 -9.31
C PHE A 261 -9.54 -8.73 -7.96
N TYR A 262 -10.41 -8.38 -7.01
CA TYR A 262 -10.49 -9.09 -5.73
C TYR A 262 -10.94 -10.54 -5.88
N ARG A 263 -11.82 -10.86 -6.84
CA ARG A 263 -12.19 -12.26 -7.10
C ARG A 263 -10.97 -13.09 -7.46
N ASP A 264 -10.10 -12.55 -8.31
CA ASP A 264 -8.87 -13.19 -8.72
C ASP A 264 -7.88 -13.34 -7.55
N VAL A 265 -7.71 -12.31 -6.71
CA VAL A 265 -6.90 -12.41 -5.47
C VAL A 265 -7.43 -13.51 -4.54
N LEU A 266 -8.75 -13.55 -4.31
CA LEU A 266 -9.39 -14.56 -3.45
C LEU A 266 -9.17 -15.98 -3.95
N GLN A 267 -9.36 -16.19 -5.26
CA GLN A 267 -9.23 -17.50 -5.87
C GLN A 267 -7.78 -17.98 -5.90
N LEU A 268 -6.85 -17.09 -6.27
CA LEU A 268 -5.43 -17.42 -6.37
C LEU A 268 -4.80 -17.69 -5.01
N GLN A 269 -5.10 -16.85 -4.01
CA GLN A 269 -4.39 -16.85 -2.73
C GLN A 269 -5.21 -17.41 -1.57
N GLY A 270 -6.43 -17.91 -1.81
CA GLY A 270 -7.23 -18.59 -0.77
C GLY A 270 -7.79 -17.67 0.32
N VAL A 271 -7.98 -16.38 0.02
CA VAL A 271 -8.29 -15.32 1.02
C VAL A 271 -9.61 -15.51 1.76
N ALA A 272 -10.59 -16.24 1.19
CA ALA A 272 -11.92 -16.37 1.77
C ALA A 272 -11.95 -16.94 3.21
N LYS A 273 -10.92 -17.69 3.62
CA LYS A 273 -10.81 -18.27 4.96
C LYS A 273 -10.48 -17.22 6.05
N SER A 274 -9.75 -16.16 5.70
CA SER A 274 -9.44 -15.05 6.62
C SER A 274 -10.58 -14.03 6.73
N LEU A 275 -11.59 -14.12 5.87
CA LEU A 275 -12.75 -13.23 5.92
C LEU A 275 -13.76 -13.69 6.97
N GLN A 276 -14.69 -12.81 7.33
CA GLN A 276 -15.76 -13.13 8.28
C GLN A 276 -16.65 -14.25 7.73
N GLN A 277 -16.63 -15.41 8.40
CA GLN A 277 -17.30 -16.62 7.93
C GLN A 277 -18.83 -16.45 7.83
N ASP A 278 -19.42 -15.64 8.71
CA ASP A 278 -20.85 -15.29 8.62
C ASP A 278 -21.18 -14.57 7.30
N CYS A 279 -20.28 -13.71 6.81
CA CYS A 279 -20.46 -13.05 5.51
C CYS A 279 -20.32 -14.06 4.37
N VAL A 280 -19.23 -14.84 4.39
CA VAL A 280 -18.91 -15.85 3.37
C VAL A 280 -20.02 -16.89 3.22
N GLY A 281 -20.70 -17.25 4.32
CA GLY A 281 -21.85 -18.17 4.29
C GLY A 281 -23.15 -17.56 3.75
N ARG A 282 -23.28 -16.23 3.66
CA ARG A 282 -24.50 -15.53 3.24
C ARG A 282 -24.45 -14.93 1.84
N MET A 283 -23.26 -14.69 1.28
CA MET A 283 -23.09 -14.08 -0.04
C MET A 283 -21.84 -14.58 -0.76
N GLU A 284 -21.63 -14.14 -2.00
CA GLU A 284 -20.42 -14.47 -2.77
C GLU A 284 -19.17 -14.03 -1.98
N PRO A 285 -18.16 -14.90 -1.76
CA PRO A 285 -17.03 -14.60 -0.88
C PRO A 285 -16.27 -13.32 -1.22
N VAL A 286 -16.19 -12.96 -2.51
CA VAL A 286 -15.53 -11.72 -2.97
C VAL A 286 -16.21 -10.46 -2.44
N LYS A 287 -17.51 -10.48 -2.14
CA LYS A 287 -18.16 -9.31 -1.54
C LYS A 287 -17.68 -9.06 -0.11
N CYS A 288 -17.28 -10.11 0.58
CA CYS A 288 -16.86 -10.07 1.99
C CYS A 288 -15.46 -9.53 2.21
N ILE A 289 -14.66 -9.33 1.15
CA ILE A 289 -13.37 -8.63 1.27
C ILE A 289 -13.57 -7.10 1.24
N PHE A 290 -14.69 -6.60 0.72
CA PHE A 290 -14.89 -5.17 0.68
C PHE A 290 -15.12 -4.62 2.09
N PRO A 291 -14.42 -3.55 2.49
CA PRO A 291 -14.56 -2.90 3.80
C PRO A 291 -16.00 -2.57 4.17
N GLN A 292 -16.82 -2.21 3.18
CA GLN A 292 -18.24 -1.95 3.36
C GLN A 292 -19.02 -3.14 3.94
N GLU A 293 -18.60 -4.38 3.69
CA GLU A 293 -19.20 -5.59 4.28
C GLU A 293 -18.50 -5.99 5.58
N ILE A 294 -17.16 -5.91 5.64
CA ILE A 294 -16.37 -6.28 6.82
C ILE A 294 -16.78 -5.43 8.03
N ILE A 295 -16.82 -4.11 7.87
CA ILE A 295 -17.03 -3.17 8.97
C ILE A 295 -18.40 -3.33 9.65
N LYS A 296 -19.38 -3.99 8.99
CA LYS A 296 -20.71 -4.23 9.56
C LYS A 296 -20.68 -5.20 10.74
N ASN A 297 -19.69 -6.10 10.82
CA ASN A 297 -19.59 -7.09 11.88
C ASN A 297 -18.30 -6.98 12.71
N VAL A 298 -17.48 -5.95 12.47
CA VAL A 298 -16.33 -5.65 13.34
C VAL A 298 -16.85 -5.22 14.71
N LYS A 299 -16.38 -5.88 15.76
CA LYS A 299 -16.82 -5.63 17.15
C LYS A 299 -15.92 -4.63 17.86
N THR A 300 -14.65 -4.61 17.50
CA THR A 300 -13.65 -3.72 18.09
C THR A 300 -13.87 -2.28 17.61
N PRO A 301 -13.77 -1.26 18.49
CA PRO A 301 -13.91 0.13 18.08
C PRO A 301 -12.97 0.48 16.93
N PHE A 302 -13.53 1.08 15.87
CA PHE A 302 -12.85 1.28 14.60
C PHE A 302 -12.85 2.74 14.17
N PHE A 303 -11.76 3.21 13.54
CA PHE A 303 -11.67 4.54 12.94
C PHE A 303 -11.33 4.44 11.45
N VAL A 304 -12.09 5.15 10.62
CA VAL A 304 -11.85 5.20 9.16
C VAL A 304 -11.24 6.54 8.78
N VAL A 305 -9.97 6.53 8.38
CA VAL A 305 -9.35 7.65 7.66
C VAL A 305 -9.40 7.31 6.18
N ASN A 306 -10.08 8.11 5.37
CA ASN A 306 -10.10 7.87 3.94
C ASN A 306 -10.30 9.19 3.18
N PRO A 307 -9.50 9.51 2.16
CA PRO A 307 -9.85 10.58 1.24
C PRO A 307 -11.12 10.19 0.47
N ALA A 308 -12.05 11.13 0.32
CA ALA A 308 -13.24 10.96 -0.52
C ALA A 308 -12.88 10.85 -2.02
N TYR A 309 -11.71 11.39 -2.39
CA TYR A 309 -11.12 11.31 -3.72
C TYR A 309 -9.77 10.61 -3.64
N ASP A 310 -9.76 9.40 -3.08
CA ASP A 310 -8.54 8.60 -2.96
C ASP A 310 -7.87 8.42 -4.33
N SER A 311 -6.61 8.87 -4.44
CA SER A 311 -5.94 8.95 -5.73
C SER A 311 -5.71 7.57 -6.35
N TRP A 312 -5.37 6.57 -5.52
CA TRP A 312 -5.18 5.19 -5.97
C TRP A 312 -6.49 4.57 -6.45
N GLN A 313 -7.61 4.77 -5.73
CA GLN A 313 -8.92 4.27 -6.16
C GLN A 313 -9.39 4.94 -7.46
N ILE A 314 -9.16 6.24 -7.62
CA ILE A 314 -9.50 6.92 -8.88
C ILE A 314 -8.70 6.35 -10.04
N GLU A 315 -7.39 6.15 -9.86
CA GLU A 315 -6.50 5.64 -10.91
C GLU A 315 -6.74 4.17 -11.24
N ASN A 316 -7.05 3.33 -10.25
CA ASN A 316 -7.06 1.87 -10.41
C ASN A 316 -8.46 1.23 -10.39
N ILE A 317 -9.47 1.93 -9.87
CA ILE A 317 -10.85 1.42 -9.76
C ILE A 317 -11.81 2.21 -10.66
N LEU A 318 -11.88 3.53 -10.48
CA LEU A 318 -12.85 4.34 -11.21
C LEU A 318 -12.43 4.58 -12.66
N VAL A 319 -11.14 4.86 -12.88
CA VAL A 319 -10.55 5.18 -14.19
C VAL A 319 -9.28 4.35 -14.47
N PRO A 320 -9.34 3.01 -14.36
CA PRO A 320 -8.22 2.15 -14.74
C PRO A 320 -7.81 2.42 -16.19
N ILE A 321 -6.53 2.20 -16.51
CA ILE A 321 -5.97 2.48 -17.86
C ILE A 321 -6.83 1.90 -18.99
N GLY A 322 -7.32 0.67 -18.83
CA GLY A 322 -8.16 0.02 -19.83
C GLY A 322 -9.53 0.67 -20.07
N SER A 323 -10.00 1.52 -19.15
CA SER A 323 -11.30 2.20 -19.24
C SER A 323 -11.25 3.56 -19.96
N ASP A 324 -10.06 4.11 -20.21
CA ASP A 324 -9.83 5.41 -20.86
C ASP A 324 -8.97 5.28 -22.14
N PRO A 325 -9.41 4.54 -23.17
CA PRO A 325 -8.59 4.26 -24.36
C PRO A 325 -8.27 5.51 -25.19
N GLN A 326 -9.08 6.57 -25.08
CA GLN A 326 -8.88 7.84 -25.79
C GLN A 326 -8.09 8.87 -24.97
N GLY A 327 -7.74 8.55 -23.71
CA GLY A 327 -6.93 9.41 -22.87
C GLY A 327 -7.64 10.66 -22.33
N TYR A 328 -8.97 10.69 -22.32
CA TYR A 328 -9.75 11.83 -21.83
C TYR A 328 -9.48 12.09 -20.34
N TRP A 329 -9.30 11.03 -19.55
CA TRP A 329 -9.05 11.08 -18.12
C TRP A 329 -7.56 11.09 -17.75
N SER A 330 -6.66 10.96 -18.72
CA SER A 330 -5.23 10.73 -18.46
C SER A 330 -4.57 11.77 -17.54
N SER A 331 -4.95 13.05 -17.67
CA SER A 331 -4.45 14.10 -16.76
C SER A 331 -5.22 14.17 -15.45
N CYS A 332 -6.55 14.03 -15.50
CA CYS A 332 -7.44 14.12 -14.34
C CYS A 332 -7.18 13.01 -13.31
N ARG A 333 -7.00 11.77 -13.78
CA ARG A 333 -6.74 10.62 -12.89
C ARG A 333 -5.42 10.73 -12.12
N LEU A 334 -4.47 11.54 -12.62
CA LEU A 334 -3.17 11.76 -12.01
C LEU A 334 -3.11 13.05 -11.17
N SER A 335 -4.07 13.96 -11.35
CA SER A 335 -4.14 15.24 -10.64
C SER A 335 -5.56 15.79 -10.72
N ILE A 336 -6.27 15.82 -9.59
CA ILE A 336 -7.65 16.34 -9.52
C ILE A 336 -7.77 17.79 -10.02
N LYS A 337 -6.67 18.56 -9.95
CA LYS A 337 -6.59 19.94 -10.43
C LYS A 337 -6.69 20.06 -11.95
N LYS A 338 -6.45 18.97 -12.69
CA LYS A 338 -6.51 18.92 -14.15
C LYS A 338 -7.83 18.33 -14.68
N CYS A 339 -8.78 18.05 -13.80
CA CYS A 339 -10.10 17.58 -14.17
C CYS A 339 -10.98 18.72 -14.68
N ASP A 340 -11.72 18.47 -15.76
CA ASP A 340 -12.79 19.38 -16.18
C ASP A 340 -14.06 19.22 -15.33
N ALA A 341 -15.07 20.07 -15.56
CA ALA A 341 -16.31 20.07 -14.79
C ALA A 341 -17.09 18.73 -14.88
N THR A 342 -17.03 18.04 -16.02
CA THR A 342 -17.70 16.75 -16.22
C THR A 342 -16.99 15.65 -15.44
N GLN A 343 -15.65 15.65 -15.48
CA GLN A 343 -14.82 14.74 -14.72
C GLN A 343 -15.00 14.95 -13.22
N ILE A 344 -14.96 16.20 -12.75
CA ILE A 344 -15.26 16.53 -11.34
C ILE A 344 -16.65 16.03 -10.95
N LYS A 345 -17.70 16.25 -11.76
CA LYS A 345 -19.04 15.74 -11.46
C LYS A 345 -19.07 14.21 -11.28
N ARG A 346 -18.29 13.48 -12.09
CA ARG A 346 -18.18 12.02 -11.96
C ARG A 346 -17.39 11.62 -10.71
N LEU A 347 -16.33 12.34 -10.35
CA LEU A 347 -15.63 12.16 -9.07
C LEU A 347 -16.55 12.45 -7.87
N GLN A 348 -17.43 13.44 -7.96
CA GLN A 348 -18.43 13.72 -6.93
C GLN A 348 -19.40 12.55 -6.73
N GLY A 349 -19.86 11.93 -7.82
CA GLY A 349 -20.68 10.73 -7.73
C GLY A 349 -19.96 9.57 -7.04
N TYR A 350 -18.65 9.42 -7.24
CA TYR A 350 -17.84 8.41 -6.55
C TYR A 350 -17.71 8.70 -5.04
N ARG A 351 -17.50 9.97 -4.66
CA ARG A 351 -17.58 10.41 -3.26
C ARG A 351 -18.93 10.09 -2.64
N ASP A 352 -20.03 10.37 -3.34
CA ASP A 352 -21.38 10.11 -2.83
C ASP A 352 -21.62 8.61 -2.62
N ALA A 353 -21.06 7.75 -3.48
CA ALA A 353 -21.06 6.30 -3.29
C ALA A 353 -20.30 5.88 -2.02
N MET A 354 -19.11 6.47 -1.76
CA MET A 354 -18.36 6.24 -0.52
C MET A 354 -19.17 6.60 0.72
N LEU A 355 -19.74 7.80 0.75
CA LEU A 355 -20.53 8.28 1.89
C LEU A 355 -21.79 7.43 2.11
N LYS A 356 -22.42 6.98 1.01
CA LYS A 356 -23.54 6.04 1.09
C LYS A 356 -23.09 4.71 1.71
N ALA A 357 -21.96 4.16 1.29
CA ALA A 357 -21.41 2.91 1.85
C ALA A 357 -21.07 3.04 3.35
N LEU A 358 -20.55 4.21 3.77
CA LEU A 358 -20.23 4.50 5.17
C LEU A 358 -21.43 4.88 6.04
N SER A 359 -22.60 5.15 5.46
CA SER A 359 -23.76 5.72 6.16
C SER A 359 -24.24 4.91 7.37
N MET A 360 -24.12 3.58 7.31
CA MET A 360 -24.45 2.72 8.46
C MET A 360 -23.37 2.82 9.55
N PHE A 361 -22.09 2.76 9.17
CA PHE A 361 -20.98 2.89 10.10
C PHE A 361 -20.94 4.27 10.79
N GLN A 362 -21.37 5.33 10.11
CA GLN A 362 -21.48 6.67 10.70
C GLN A 362 -22.38 6.70 11.94
N ARG A 363 -23.34 5.78 12.07
CA ARG A 363 -24.22 5.68 13.23
C ARG A 363 -23.63 4.87 14.38
N ASN A 364 -22.50 4.19 14.19
CA ASN A 364 -21.81 3.46 15.25
C ASN A 364 -21.25 4.45 16.29
N GLU A 365 -21.68 4.34 17.55
CA GLU A 365 -21.28 5.25 18.63
C GLU A 365 -19.80 5.11 19.02
N GLU A 366 -19.23 3.91 18.87
CA GLU A 366 -17.83 3.61 19.14
C GLU A 366 -16.93 3.84 17.91
N GLY A 367 -17.54 4.11 16.74
CA GLY A 367 -16.85 4.38 15.50
C GLY A 367 -16.36 5.82 15.37
N GLY A 368 -15.21 6.01 14.73
CA GLY A 368 -14.72 7.33 14.32
C GLY A 368 -14.45 7.39 12.81
N MET A 369 -14.43 8.61 12.26
CA MET A 369 -14.07 8.81 10.86
C MET A 369 -13.47 10.19 10.61
N PHE A 370 -12.54 10.23 9.66
CA PHE A 370 -11.98 11.44 9.07
C PHE A 370 -11.97 11.26 7.55
N ILE A 371 -13.03 11.75 6.91
CA ILE A 371 -13.23 11.66 5.46
C ILE A 371 -12.98 13.03 4.86
N ASN A 372 -11.76 13.30 4.41
CA ASN A 372 -11.41 14.59 3.81
C ASN A 372 -11.63 14.60 2.29
N SER A 373 -11.64 15.79 1.71
CA SER A 373 -11.82 15.97 0.26
C SER A 373 -10.51 16.17 -0.51
N CYS A 374 -9.40 15.67 0.03
CA CYS A 374 -8.11 15.74 -0.65
C CYS A 374 -7.98 14.62 -1.68
N PHE A 375 -7.24 14.92 -2.76
CA PHE A 375 -6.74 13.92 -3.69
C PHE A 375 -5.40 13.40 -3.16
N SER A 376 -5.43 12.27 -2.47
CA SER A 376 -4.27 11.70 -1.78
C SER A 376 -4.44 10.20 -1.54
N HIS A 377 -3.39 9.53 -1.08
CA HIS A 377 -3.41 8.14 -0.62
C HIS A 377 -2.40 7.98 0.53
N CYS A 378 -2.69 7.13 1.54
CA CYS A 378 -1.82 6.92 2.72
C CYS A 378 -1.44 8.16 3.53
N GLN A 379 -2.39 8.72 4.26
CA GLN A 379 -2.25 10.02 4.89
C GLN A 379 -1.64 9.99 6.30
N THR A 380 -1.71 8.85 7.00
CA THR A 380 -1.27 8.69 8.40
C THR A 380 0.23 8.52 8.55
N SER A 381 0.94 8.11 7.49
CA SER A 381 2.37 7.74 7.53
C SER A 381 3.33 8.88 7.17
N TYR A 382 2.85 10.12 7.03
CA TYR A 382 3.64 11.26 6.57
C TYR A 382 3.23 12.58 7.27
N SER A 383 3.72 13.71 6.74
CA SER A 383 3.44 15.07 7.24
C SER A 383 1.97 15.47 7.21
N ALA A 384 1.12 14.75 6.46
CA ALA A 384 -0.32 14.97 6.45
C ALA A 384 -0.96 14.65 7.82
N TRP A 385 -0.40 13.73 8.60
CA TRP A 385 -0.93 13.30 9.91
C TRP A 385 -1.13 14.46 10.91
N HIS A 386 -0.05 15.18 11.21
CA HIS A 386 -0.05 16.33 12.11
C HIS A 386 1.12 17.28 11.82
N SER A 387 0.80 18.41 11.20
CA SER A 387 1.72 19.51 10.92
C SER A 387 0.92 20.80 10.71
N PRO A 388 1.58 21.98 10.66
CA PRO A 388 0.91 23.23 10.31
C PRO A 388 0.21 23.18 8.94
N ASN A 389 0.73 22.37 8.00
CA ASN A 389 0.22 22.22 6.64
C ASN A 389 -0.63 20.96 6.44
N SER A 390 -0.99 20.26 7.51
CA SER A 390 -1.88 19.09 7.45
C SER A 390 -3.27 19.48 6.94
N PRO A 391 -3.93 18.60 6.17
CA PRO A 391 -5.36 18.71 5.91
C PRO A 391 -6.17 18.79 7.19
N ARG A 392 -7.16 19.68 7.22
CA ARG A 392 -8.04 19.90 8.37
C ARG A 392 -9.50 19.87 7.98
N ILE A 393 -10.33 19.29 8.84
CA ILE A 393 -11.78 19.40 8.79
C ILE A 393 -12.22 20.09 10.08
N ASN A 394 -12.98 21.16 9.99
CA ASN A 394 -13.38 21.97 11.15
C ASN A 394 -12.18 22.36 12.04
N ASN A 395 -11.09 22.78 11.41
CA ASN A 395 -9.81 23.16 12.02
C ASN A 395 -9.06 22.03 12.77
N LYS A 396 -9.48 20.77 12.66
CA LYS A 396 -8.81 19.62 13.28
C LYS A 396 -8.01 18.81 12.27
N THR A 397 -6.78 18.40 12.62
CA THR A 397 -6.01 17.41 11.86
C THR A 397 -6.54 16.00 12.08
N MET A 398 -6.06 15.05 11.26
CA MET A 398 -6.30 13.62 11.47
C MET A 398 -5.81 13.17 12.85
N ALA A 399 -4.59 13.55 13.25
CA ALA A 399 -4.05 13.17 14.55
C ALA A 399 -4.92 13.63 15.73
N GLU A 400 -5.36 14.88 15.73
CA GLU A 400 -6.25 15.42 16.78
C GLU A 400 -7.58 14.66 16.82
N SER A 401 -8.14 14.35 15.64
CA SER A 401 -9.41 13.63 15.50
C SER A 401 -9.33 12.18 15.98
N VAL A 402 -8.27 11.48 15.60
CA VAL A 402 -8.00 10.11 16.02
C VAL A 402 -7.67 10.05 17.50
N GLY A 403 -6.87 10.99 18.01
CA GLY A 403 -6.56 11.10 19.42
C GLY A 403 -7.81 11.36 20.26
N ASP A 404 -8.69 12.27 19.81
CA ASP A 404 -9.93 12.55 20.53
C ASP A 404 -10.81 11.31 20.64
N TRP A 405 -10.93 10.54 19.55
CA TRP A 405 -11.68 9.29 19.53
C TRP A 405 -11.00 8.17 20.32
N TYR A 406 -9.69 7.98 20.17
CA TYR A 406 -8.97 6.86 20.77
C TYR A 406 -9.05 6.94 22.30
N PHE A 407 -8.81 8.11 22.86
CA PHE A 407 -8.84 8.35 24.31
C PHE A 407 -10.23 8.74 24.84
N ASN A 408 -11.28 8.61 24.02
CA ASN A 408 -12.66 8.95 24.37
C ASN A 408 -12.81 10.39 24.89
N ARG A 409 -12.00 11.33 24.40
CA ARG A 409 -12.09 12.77 24.75
C ARG A 409 -13.27 13.43 24.07
N LYS A 410 -13.57 13.04 22.82
CA LYS A 410 -14.69 13.57 22.03
C LYS A 410 -15.09 12.60 20.92
N GLU A 411 -16.38 12.57 20.56
CA GLU A 411 -16.81 11.96 19.31
C GLU A 411 -16.10 12.63 18.12
N SER A 412 -15.57 11.80 17.21
CA SER A 412 -14.86 12.27 16.03
C SER A 412 -15.35 11.57 14.78
N LYS A 413 -16.39 12.14 14.17
CA LYS A 413 -16.91 11.76 12.85
C LYS A 413 -16.94 12.99 11.96
N LEU A 414 -15.84 13.22 11.25
CA LEU A 414 -15.63 14.39 10.40
C LEU A 414 -15.69 13.97 8.93
N ILE A 415 -16.62 14.57 8.20
CA ILE A 415 -16.76 14.42 6.75
C ILE A 415 -16.67 15.81 6.14
N ASP A 416 -15.78 15.96 5.18
CA ASP A 416 -15.49 17.22 4.52
C ASP A 416 -16.50 17.53 3.39
N CYS A 417 -16.57 18.78 2.98
CA CYS A 417 -17.42 19.23 1.86
C CYS A 417 -16.87 18.75 0.50
N PRO A 418 -17.68 18.71 -0.57
CA PRO A 418 -17.19 18.36 -1.91
C PRO A 418 -15.98 19.19 -2.39
N TYR A 419 -15.00 18.56 -3.05
CA TYR A 419 -13.88 19.27 -3.71
C TYR A 419 -14.40 20.36 -4.66
N PRO A 420 -13.77 21.55 -4.74
CA PRO A 420 -12.47 21.95 -4.15
C PRO A 420 -12.58 22.75 -2.84
N CYS A 421 -13.53 22.43 -1.96
CA CYS A 421 -13.83 23.32 -0.85
C CYS A 421 -12.75 23.42 0.25
N ASN A 422 -11.87 22.43 0.39
CA ASN A 422 -10.90 22.39 1.49
C ASN A 422 -9.53 22.95 1.04
N PRO A 423 -9.18 24.19 1.45
CA PRO A 423 -7.94 24.83 1.02
C PRO A 423 -6.69 24.25 1.72
N THR A 424 -6.86 23.42 2.76
CA THR A 424 -5.74 22.79 3.49
C THR A 424 -5.24 21.50 2.83
N CYS A 425 -5.93 21.03 1.79
CA CYS A 425 -5.53 19.84 1.04
C CYS A 425 -4.30 20.09 0.18
N ASN A 426 -3.22 19.35 0.46
CA ASN A 426 -2.10 19.19 -0.45
C ASN A 426 -2.44 18.06 -1.44
N ASN A 427 -3.20 18.40 -2.48
CA ASN A 427 -3.60 17.42 -3.50
C ASN A 427 -2.39 16.94 -4.31
N ASP A 428 -2.21 15.62 -4.38
CA ASP A 428 -1.14 14.95 -5.11
C ASP A 428 -1.22 15.25 -6.61
N ASP A 429 -0.06 15.28 -7.28
CA ASP A 429 0.05 15.47 -8.72
C ASP A 429 1.12 14.53 -9.30
N TYR A 430 0.66 13.48 -9.98
CA TYR A 430 1.49 12.44 -10.59
C TYR A 430 1.73 12.69 -12.09
N THR A 431 1.40 13.88 -12.60
CA THR A 431 1.49 14.14 -14.05
C THR A 431 2.92 14.31 -14.56
N SER A 432 3.86 14.63 -13.66
CA SER A 432 5.29 14.71 -13.95
C SER A 432 6.05 13.42 -13.67
N SER A 433 5.44 12.44 -12.99
CA SER A 433 6.04 11.13 -12.77
C SER A 433 5.77 10.24 -13.98
N VAL A 434 6.74 10.15 -14.88
CA VAL A 434 6.81 9.05 -15.84
C VAL A 434 7.11 7.79 -15.02
N LEU A 435 6.13 6.90 -14.86
CA LEU A 435 6.13 5.66 -14.06
C LEU A 435 5.68 5.81 -12.60
N SER A 436 4.37 5.66 -12.35
CA SER A 436 3.84 5.20 -11.05
C SER A 436 2.90 3.99 -11.21
N ALA A 437 3.10 3.20 -12.27
CA ALA A 437 2.42 1.91 -12.43
C ALA A 437 3.26 0.80 -11.77
N ALA A 438 3.43 0.87 -10.45
CA ALA A 438 3.98 -0.20 -9.63
C ALA A 438 3.72 0.09 -8.13
N VAL A 439 2.46 0.03 -7.70
CA VAL A 439 2.09 -0.16 -6.29
C VAL A 439 0.92 -1.14 -6.20
#